data_AF-A0A813IZI5-F1
#
_entry.id   AF-A0A813IZI5-F1
#
_cell.length_a   1.000
_cell.length_b   1.000
_cell.length_c   1.000
_cell.angle_alpha   90.00
_cell.angle_beta   90.00
_cell.angle_gamma   90.00
#
_symmetry.space_group_name_H-M   'P 1'
#
loop_
_entity.id
_entity.type
_entity.pdbx_description
1 polymer ?
#
loop_
_entity_poly.entity_id
_entity_poly.type
_entity_poly.pdbx_seq_one_letter_code
_entity_poly.pdbx_strand_id
1 'polypeptide(L)'
;MLPGAPAVFWSLILASCAADFSAFPEPPDVRPQGCEDQLADPEGKDFKDLTASIIIPFKNERWDHIKATVGSILHYTPNALLNEIMFVSDGTSAEATFFNEIRELSPLISFVAFPAPGEGLILAKMRAVGAASLKSKVLIFLEPHTIVNRDWIQPLLRRIRQQPRVLAMPALDVIPPENFSQYQAGSPGNWRFEWNLNLIYTNPAEMESWTADPMPSPATSGGIFAIRKDWWRKLSFYDPGMKGWGGDHVEATMKVWRCGGRIEVLPCSRIGHMFRDPVDRPYNVNVKQVIRNYARMAGTWFDEYIEDFYKVKPDAREISMGNITKQLALREHLKCKDMKWYLENVDKEMLWEKDHICIPGCRDTPGVACCENAAIRSTIDRIMPVAEYRPIAKEIHLEL
;
A
#
# COMPACT_ATOMS: atom_id res chain seq x y z
N MET A 1 -24.55 -68.55 -22.33
CA MET A 1 -25.03 -67.28 -22.88
C MET A 1 -24.34 -66.16 -22.12
N LEU A 2 -23.41 -65.46 -22.77
CA LEU A 2 -22.97 -64.10 -22.45
C LEU A 2 -24.09 -63.12 -22.87
N PRO A 3 -24.06 -61.79 -22.54
CA PRO A 3 -22.94 -60.98 -22.02
C PRO A 3 -23.31 -59.95 -20.92
N GLY A 4 -22.29 -59.25 -20.40
CA GLY A 4 -22.47 -57.95 -19.72
C GLY A 4 -21.30 -57.50 -18.83
N ALA A 5 -20.25 -56.95 -19.42
CA ALA A 5 -19.24 -56.11 -18.75
C ALA A 5 -19.06 -54.83 -19.59
N PRO A 6 -18.36 -53.77 -19.11
CA PRO A 6 -18.46 -53.07 -17.83
C PRO A 6 -18.66 -51.54 -18.06
N ALA A 7 -19.01 -50.76 -17.03
CA ALA A 7 -18.99 -49.29 -17.10
C ALA A 7 -17.97 -48.71 -16.10
N VAL A 8 -16.77 -48.46 -16.61
CA VAL A 8 -15.78 -47.51 -16.06
C VAL A 8 -15.99 -46.20 -16.80
N PHE A 9 -16.40 -45.12 -16.13
CA PHE A 9 -16.24 -43.74 -16.61
C PHE A 9 -16.52 -42.74 -15.47
N TRP A 10 -15.50 -42.44 -14.68
CA TRP A 10 -15.37 -41.15 -13.99
C TRP A 10 -13.92 -40.68 -14.14
N SER A 11 -13.65 -40.08 -15.29
CA SER A 11 -12.46 -39.28 -15.60
C SER A 11 -12.88 -38.32 -16.71
N LEU A 12 -12.36 -37.07 -16.66
CA LEU A 12 -12.72 -35.88 -17.45
C LEU A 12 -13.86 -35.10 -16.78
N ILE A 13 -13.63 -33.99 -16.06
CA ILE A 13 -13.06 -32.74 -16.57
C ILE A 13 -11.99 -32.20 -15.60
N LEU A 14 -10.73 -32.53 -15.85
CA LEU A 14 -9.56 -31.72 -15.49
C LEU A 14 -8.71 -31.68 -16.76
N ALA A 15 -9.15 -30.88 -17.72
CA ALA A 15 -8.41 -30.63 -18.95
C ALA A 15 -8.02 -29.15 -18.99
N SER A 16 -6.75 -28.90 -18.69
CA SER A 16 -5.92 -27.88 -19.31
C SER A 16 -6.42 -26.42 -19.23
N CYS A 17 -6.14 -25.79 -18.10
CA CYS A 17 -5.56 -24.45 -18.11
C CYS A 17 -4.30 -24.50 -17.23
N ALA A 18 -3.31 -25.29 -17.65
CA ALA A 18 -1.94 -25.01 -17.23
C ALA A 18 -1.52 -23.77 -18.05
N ALA A 19 -1.96 -22.60 -17.61
CA ALA A 19 -1.34 -21.37 -18.05
C ALA A 19 0.15 -21.54 -17.81
N ASP A 20 0.98 -21.26 -18.82
CA ASP A 20 2.42 -21.31 -18.66
C ASP A 20 2.81 -20.27 -17.58
N PHE A 21 2.99 -20.76 -16.34
CA PHE A 21 3.28 -19.96 -15.16
C PHE A 21 4.74 -19.47 -15.13
N SER A 22 5.52 -19.67 -16.21
CA SER A 22 6.90 -19.18 -16.37
C SER A 22 7.02 -17.66 -16.60
N ALA A 23 5.92 -16.91 -16.46
CA ALA A 23 5.86 -15.50 -16.84
C ALA A 23 6.42 -14.51 -15.80
N PHE A 24 7.00 -14.97 -14.69
CA PHE A 24 7.60 -14.11 -13.67
C PHE A 24 8.94 -14.69 -13.18
N PRO A 25 9.93 -13.84 -12.83
CA PRO A 25 11.16 -14.30 -12.19
C PRO A 25 10.87 -14.95 -10.84
N GLU A 26 11.45 -16.12 -10.59
CA GLU A 26 11.27 -16.82 -9.31
C GLU A 26 11.90 -16.01 -8.17
N PRO A 27 11.11 -15.58 -7.17
CA PRO A 27 11.64 -14.86 -6.03
C PRO A 27 12.54 -15.75 -5.15
N PRO A 28 13.73 -15.27 -4.74
CA PRO A 28 14.51 -15.94 -3.71
C PRO A 28 13.76 -15.90 -2.38
N ASP A 29 13.96 -16.93 -1.55
CA ASP A 29 13.46 -16.90 -0.17
C ASP A 29 14.50 -16.23 0.74
N VAL A 30 14.27 -14.95 1.01
CA VAL A 30 15.10 -14.12 1.90
C VAL A 30 14.35 -13.74 3.18
N ARG A 31 13.29 -14.49 3.51
CA ARG A 31 12.51 -14.26 4.72
C ARG A 31 13.38 -14.55 5.96
N PRO A 32 13.21 -13.77 7.05
CA PRO A 32 13.90 -14.04 8.30
C PRO A 32 13.60 -15.43 8.88
N GLN A 33 14.54 -15.94 9.68
CA GLN A 33 14.30 -17.13 10.49
C GLN A 33 13.08 -16.92 11.41
N GLY A 34 12.23 -17.95 11.52
CA GLY A 34 10.99 -17.91 12.32
C GLY A 34 9.74 -17.56 11.52
N CYS A 35 9.86 -17.24 10.23
CA CYS A 35 8.69 -16.98 9.38
C CYS A 35 7.80 -18.21 9.14
N GLU A 36 8.38 -19.42 9.20
CA GLU A 36 7.65 -20.69 9.11
C GLU A 36 6.59 -20.82 10.23
N ASP A 37 6.89 -20.30 11.42
CA ASP A 37 5.98 -20.31 12.58
C ASP A 37 4.79 -19.35 12.42
N GLN A 38 4.86 -18.45 11.43
CA GLN A 38 3.82 -17.45 11.15
C GLN A 38 2.86 -17.86 10.03
N LEU A 39 3.02 -19.06 9.46
CA LEU A 39 2.17 -19.54 8.36
C LEU A 39 0.84 -20.10 8.85
N ALA A 40 0.79 -20.59 10.09
CA ALA A 40 -0.41 -21.17 10.67
C ALA A 40 -1.36 -20.10 11.23
N ASP A 41 -2.65 -20.40 11.16
CA ASP A 41 -3.69 -19.61 11.81
C ASP A 41 -3.55 -19.72 13.34
N PRO A 42 -3.39 -18.61 14.08
CA PRO A 42 -3.26 -18.64 15.53
C PRO A 42 -4.49 -19.20 16.25
N GLU A 43 -5.66 -19.20 15.60
CA GLU A 43 -6.90 -19.76 16.14
C GLU A 43 -7.22 -21.17 15.61
N GLY A 44 -6.36 -21.77 14.77
CA GLY A 44 -6.57 -23.10 14.20
C GLY A 44 -7.76 -23.21 13.23
N LYS A 45 -8.22 -22.08 12.65
CA LYS A 45 -9.36 -22.03 11.71
C LYS A 45 -8.95 -22.08 10.24
N ASP A 46 -7.66 -22.29 9.96
CA ASP A 46 -7.05 -22.28 8.62
C ASP A 46 -7.43 -21.04 7.78
N PHE A 47 -7.71 -19.90 8.43
CA PHE A 47 -8.15 -18.65 7.80
C PHE A 47 -9.45 -18.75 6.95
N LYS A 48 -10.24 -19.82 7.05
CA LYS A 48 -11.44 -20.03 6.22
C LYS A 48 -12.49 -18.91 6.37
N ASP A 49 -12.54 -18.31 7.54
CA ASP A 49 -13.40 -17.16 7.89
C ASP A 49 -12.77 -15.79 7.58
N LEU A 50 -11.52 -15.75 7.13
CA LEU A 50 -10.74 -14.52 6.87
C LEU A 50 -10.22 -14.43 5.44
N THR A 51 -10.95 -15.03 4.50
CA THR A 51 -10.61 -15.00 3.06
C THR A 51 -10.54 -13.57 2.50
N ALA A 52 -9.71 -13.41 1.48
CA ALA A 52 -9.34 -12.12 0.92
C ALA A 52 -9.92 -11.87 -0.48
N SER A 53 -10.17 -10.60 -0.77
CA SER A 53 -10.26 -10.06 -2.13
C SER A 53 -8.98 -9.31 -2.45
N ILE A 54 -8.29 -9.68 -3.53
CA ILE A 54 -7.16 -8.90 -4.04
C ILE A 54 -7.71 -7.85 -5.01
N ILE A 55 -7.35 -6.58 -4.82
CA ILE A 55 -7.78 -5.44 -5.64
C ILE A 55 -6.57 -4.86 -6.36
N ILE A 56 -6.60 -4.85 -7.69
CA ILE A 56 -5.51 -4.39 -8.57
C ILE A 56 -6.03 -3.26 -9.45
N PRO A 57 -5.88 -1.98 -9.03
CA PRO A 57 -6.14 -0.86 -9.92
C PRO A 57 -5.05 -0.76 -10.99
N PHE A 58 -5.44 -0.47 -12.22
CA PHE A 58 -4.49 -0.30 -13.32
C PHE A 58 -4.96 0.74 -14.34
N LYS A 59 -3.98 1.36 -14.99
CA LYS A 59 -4.18 2.30 -16.09
C LYS A 59 -3.00 2.22 -17.04
N ASN A 60 -3.27 1.83 -18.29
CA ASN A 60 -2.26 1.71 -19.36
C ASN A 60 -1.02 0.90 -18.94
N GLU A 61 -1.23 -0.19 -18.19
CA GLU A 61 -0.14 -1.06 -17.76
C GLU A 61 0.25 -2.04 -18.85
N ARG A 62 1.52 -2.46 -18.90
CA ARG A 62 2.00 -3.42 -19.89
C ARG A 62 1.45 -4.82 -19.62
N TRP A 63 1.19 -5.57 -20.68
CA TRP A 63 0.64 -6.92 -20.61
C TRP A 63 1.55 -7.90 -19.84
N ASP A 64 2.86 -7.83 -20.06
CA ASP A 64 3.82 -8.70 -19.40
C ASP A 64 3.85 -8.49 -17.88
N HIS A 65 3.74 -7.25 -17.41
CA HIS A 65 3.65 -6.95 -15.98
C HIS A 65 2.37 -7.53 -15.36
N ILE A 66 1.22 -7.36 -16.03
CA ILE A 66 -0.06 -7.89 -15.56
C ILE A 66 -0.02 -9.42 -15.52
N LYS A 67 0.46 -10.06 -16.59
CA LYS A 67 0.57 -11.52 -16.69
C LYS A 67 1.48 -12.08 -15.58
N ALA A 68 2.63 -11.47 -15.34
CA ALA A 68 3.54 -11.84 -14.27
C ALA A 68 2.90 -11.69 -12.88
N THR A 69 2.21 -10.57 -12.65
CA THR A 69 1.51 -10.29 -11.39
C THR A 69 0.46 -11.37 -11.10
N VAL A 70 -0.43 -11.63 -12.05
CA VAL A 70 -1.46 -12.67 -11.91
C VAL A 70 -0.83 -14.06 -11.76
N GLY A 71 0.19 -14.36 -12.57
CA GLY A 71 0.91 -15.63 -12.52
C GLY A 71 1.48 -15.91 -11.13
N SER A 72 2.16 -14.94 -10.54
CA SER A 72 2.73 -15.09 -9.19
C SER A 72 1.66 -15.25 -8.11
N ILE A 73 0.55 -14.52 -8.20
CA ILE A 73 -0.58 -14.64 -7.27
C ILE A 73 -1.16 -16.06 -7.33
N LEU A 74 -1.47 -16.55 -8.53
CA LEU A 74 -2.05 -17.89 -8.72
C LEU A 74 -1.07 -19.00 -8.30
N HIS A 75 0.23 -18.77 -8.45
CA HIS A 75 1.26 -19.74 -8.11
C HIS A 75 1.50 -19.84 -6.59
N TYR A 76 1.62 -18.71 -5.88
CA TYR A 76 2.00 -18.69 -4.46
C TYR A 76 0.84 -18.53 -3.48
N THR A 77 -0.40 -18.40 -3.95
CA THR A 77 -1.56 -18.19 -3.08
C THR A 77 -2.42 -19.45 -3.00
N PRO A 78 -2.60 -20.06 -1.82
CA PRO A 78 -3.54 -21.16 -1.66
C PRO A 78 -4.97 -20.74 -2.00
N ASN A 79 -5.65 -21.49 -2.90
CA ASN A 79 -7.01 -21.18 -3.36
C ASN A 79 -8.03 -21.01 -2.21
N ALA A 80 -7.85 -21.71 -1.10
CA ALA A 80 -8.73 -21.61 0.06
C ALA A 80 -8.72 -20.24 0.76
N LEU A 81 -7.70 -19.42 0.51
CA LEU A 81 -7.52 -18.10 1.14
C LEU A 81 -8.06 -16.94 0.28
N LEU A 82 -8.41 -17.21 -0.98
CA LEU A 82 -8.71 -16.20 -1.99
C LEU A 82 -10.14 -16.37 -2.54
N ASN A 83 -10.94 -15.31 -2.47
CA ASN A 83 -12.26 -15.29 -3.09
C ASN A 83 -12.25 -14.72 -4.51
N GLU A 84 -11.42 -13.70 -4.75
CA GLU A 84 -11.38 -12.99 -6.04
C GLU A 84 -10.06 -12.24 -6.23
N ILE A 85 -9.69 -12.06 -7.51
CA ILE A 85 -8.68 -11.11 -7.97
C ILE A 85 -9.40 -10.06 -8.82
N MET A 86 -9.71 -8.93 -8.24
CA MET A 86 -10.47 -7.85 -8.88
C MET A 86 -9.53 -6.86 -9.55
N PHE A 87 -9.59 -6.78 -10.88
CA PHE A 87 -8.95 -5.72 -11.65
C PHE A 87 -9.85 -4.50 -11.76
N VAL A 88 -9.25 -3.32 -11.58
CA VAL A 88 -9.98 -2.04 -11.61
C VAL A 88 -9.33 -1.13 -12.66
N SER A 89 -9.94 -1.06 -13.85
CA SER A 89 -9.42 -0.21 -14.93
C SER A 89 -9.91 1.22 -14.75
N ASP A 90 -8.97 2.17 -14.72
CA ASP A 90 -9.25 3.60 -14.57
C ASP A 90 -8.97 4.39 -15.84
N GLY A 91 -9.86 4.31 -16.83
CA GLY A 91 -9.69 5.02 -18.10
C GLY A 91 -8.51 4.51 -18.91
N THR A 92 -8.29 3.19 -18.92
CA THR A 92 -7.29 2.53 -19.77
C THR A 92 -7.68 2.70 -21.25
N SER A 93 -6.69 2.95 -22.13
CA SER A 93 -6.93 3.06 -23.58
C SER A 93 -7.31 1.72 -24.20
N ALA A 94 -7.93 1.74 -25.39
CA ALA A 94 -8.32 0.51 -26.08
C ALA A 94 -7.12 -0.40 -26.38
N GLU A 95 -5.96 0.19 -26.71
CA GLU A 95 -4.72 -0.52 -27.04
C GLU A 95 -4.06 -1.19 -25.82
N ALA A 96 -4.34 -0.70 -24.62
CA ALA A 96 -3.83 -1.24 -23.36
C ALA A 96 -4.92 -1.98 -22.56
N THR A 97 -6.08 -2.24 -23.17
CA THR A 97 -7.19 -2.94 -22.53
C THR A 97 -7.05 -4.43 -22.77
N PHE A 98 -6.55 -5.15 -21.77
CA PHE A 98 -6.36 -6.61 -21.81
C PHE A 98 -7.50 -7.37 -21.11
N PHE A 99 -8.74 -6.87 -21.11
CA PHE A 99 -9.80 -7.46 -20.27
C PHE A 99 -10.11 -8.91 -20.58
N ASN A 100 -10.07 -9.31 -21.86
CA ASN A 100 -10.40 -10.68 -22.24
C ASN A 100 -9.23 -11.61 -21.89
N GLU A 101 -8.02 -11.19 -22.22
CA GLU A 101 -6.78 -11.89 -21.95
C GLU A 101 -6.58 -12.09 -20.45
N ILE A 102 -6.84 -11.07 -19.63
CA ILE A 102 -6.76 -11.19 -18.17
C ILE A 102 -7.85 -12.15 -17.66
N ARG A 103 -9.10 -12.10 -18.16
CA ARG A 103 -10.17 -13.04 -17.74
C ARG A 103 -9.80 -14.50 -18.02
N GLU A 104 -9.12 -14.76 -19.12
CA GLU A 104 -8.71 -16.10 -19.52
C GLU A 104 -7.62 -16.68 -18.60
N LEU A 105 -6.93 -15.86 -17.81
CA LEU A 105 -5.89 -16.34 -16.88
C LEU A 105 -6.47 -17.15 -15.71
N SER A 106 -7.66 -16.82 -15.20
CA SER A 106 -8.28 -17.55 -14.09
C SER A 106 -9.75 -17.20 -13.90
N PRO A 107 -10.61 -18.18 -13.54
CA PRO A 107 -12.01 -17.93 -13.19
C PRO A 107 -12.19 -17.10 -11.90
N LEU A 108 -11.13 -16.90 -11.11
CA LEU A 108 -11.16 -16.05 -9.91
C LEU A 108 -11.13 -14.55 -10.23
N ILE A 109 -10.91 -14.19 -11.49
CA ILE A 109 -10.72 -12.80 -11.88
C ILE A 109 -12.06 -12.10 -12.12
N SER A 110 -12.22 -10.93 -11.53
CA SER A 110 -13.36 -10.04 -11.74
C SER A 110 -12.90 -8.64 -12.17
N PHE A 111 -13.82 -7.83 -12.72
CA PHE A 111 -13.50 -6.51 -13.25
C PHE A 111 -14.46 -5.43 -12.77
N VAL A 112 -13.88 -4.25 -12.55
CA VAL A 112 -14.58 -2.97 -12.53
C VAL A 112 -13.86 -2.06 -13.53
N ALA A 113 -14.56 -1.57 -14.54
CA ALA A 113 -13.96 -0.73 -15.58
C ALA A 113 -14.61 0.66 -15.60
N PHE A 114 -13.78 1.69 -15.61
CA PHE A 114 -14.19 3.07 -15.82
C PHE A 114 -13.71 3.51 -17.20
N PRO A 115 -14.61 3.93 -18.11
CA PRO A 115 -14.22 4.38 -19.44
C PRO A 115 -13.37 5.66 -19.35
N ALA A 116 -12.57 5.91 -20.39
CA ALA A 116 -11.76 7.12 -20.49
C ALA A 116 -12.63 8.40 -20.28
N PRO A 117 -12.12 9.41 -19.54
CA PRO A 117 -10.74 9.55 -19.05
C PRO A 117 -10.42 8.81 -17.74
N GLY A 118 -11.39 8.08 -17.16
CA GLY A 118 -11.32 7.51 -15.82
C GLY A 118 -11.75 8.52 -14.73
N GLU A 119 -11.74 8.07 -13.48
CA GLU A 119 -12.06 8.86 -12.29
C GLU A 119 -10.84 9.14 -11.40
N GLY A 120 -9.70 8.52 -11.71
CA GLY A 120 -8.47 8.60 -10.92
C GLY A 120 -8.30 7.45 -9.94
N LEU A 121 -7.05 7.15 -9.62
CA LEU A 121 -6.65 6.01 -8.77
C LEU A 121 -7.40 5.95 -7.44
N ILE A 122 -7.61 7.10 -6.77
CA ILE A 122 -8.28 7.16 -5.46
C ILE A 122 -9.73 6.69 -5.57
N LEU A 123 -10.50 7.23 -6.53
CA LEU A 123 -11.90 6.87 -6.72
C LEU A 123 -12.05 5.45 -7.27
N ALA A 124 -11.12 5.00 -8.12
CA ALA A 124 -11.05 3.62 -8.59
C ALA A 124 -10.92 2.64 -7.42
N LYS A 125 -9.96 2.87 -6.50
CA LYS A 125 -9.81 2.08 -5.26
C LYS A 125 -11.10 2.09 -4.43
N MET A 126 -11.72 3.26 -4.22
CA MET A 126 -12.95 3.37 -3.42
C MET A 126 -14.12 2.56 -4.01
N ARG A 127 -14.32 2.62 -5.33
CA ARG A 127 -15.38 1.85 -5.99
C ARG A 127 -15.11 0.35 -5.98
N ALA A 128 -13.85 -0.04 -6.11
CA ALA A 128 -13.45 -1.44 -5.97
C ALA A 128 -13.83 -2.02 -4.61
N VAL A 129 -13.67 -1.26 -3.52
CA VAL A 129 -14.10 -1.70 -2.19
C VAL A 129 -15.61 -1.98 -2.13
N GLY A 130 -16.42 -1.18 -2.82
CA GLY A 130 -17.87 -1.37 -2.92
C GLY A 130 -18.27 -2.57 -3.78
N ALA A 131 -17.50 -2.88 -4.82
CA ALA A 131 -17.73 -4.00 -5.71
C ALA A 131 -17.17 -5.33 -5.18
N ALA A 132 -16.19 -5.29 -4.27
CA ALA A 132 -15.52 -6.47 -3.75
C ALA A 132 -16.48 -7.45 -3.09
N SER A 133 -16.21 -8.74 -3.28
CA SER A 133 -16.97 -9.88 -2.76
C SER A 133 -17.44 -9.68 -1.32
N LEU A 134 -18.71 -9.98 -1.09
CA LEU A 134 -19.32 -9.94 0.25
C LEU A 134 -18.78 -11.04 1.16
N LYS A 135 -18.19 -12.10 0.60
CA LYS A 135 -17.58 -13.20 1.36
C LYS A 135 -16.24 -12.81 1.97
N SER A 136 -15.50 -11.91 1.33
CA SER A 136 -14.17 -11.50 1.77
C SER A 136 -14.22 -10.63 3.03
N LYS A 137 -13.44 -11.02 4.04
CA LYS A 137 -13.24 -10.23 5.25
C LYS A 137 -12.02 -9.33 5.17
N VAL A 138 -11.07 -9.66 4.31
CA VAL A 138 -9.84 -8.89 4.09
C VAL A 138 -9.83 -8.35 2.68
N LEU A 139 -9.38 -7.10 2.54
CA LEU A 139 -9.04 -6.49 1.27
C LEU A 139 -7.53 -6.41 1.19
N ILE A 140 -6.95 -6.88 0.08
CA ILE A 140 -5.52 -6.76 -0.20
C ILE A 140 -5.38 -5.91 -1.46
N PHE A 141 -4.74 -4.76 -1.35
CA PHE A 141 -4.42 -3.92 -2.50
C PHE A 141 -3.05 -4.31 -3.03
N LEU A 142 -2.96 -4.51 -4.34
CA LEU A 142 -1.71 -4.76 -5.07
C LEU A 142 -1.64 -3.85 -6.30
N GLU A 143 -0.44 -3.65 -6.83
CA GLU A 143 -0.21 -2.94 -8.09
C GLU A 143 0.00 -3.93 -9.24
N PRO A 144 -0.32 -3.56 -10.50
CA PRO A 144 -0.35 -4.48 -11.64
C PRO A 144 1.06 -4.83 -12.18
N HIS A 145 2.10 -4.48 -11.45
CA HIS A 145 3.52 -4.72 -11.73
C HIS A 145 4.21 -5.18 -10.44
N THR A 146 3.65 -6.23 -9.84
CA THR A 146 4.17 -6.85 -8.60
C THR A 146 4.39 -8.33 -8.79
N ILE A 147 5.29 -8.92 -7.98
CA ILE A 147 5.52 -10.36 -7.93
C ILE A 147 5.46 -10.79 -6.48
N VAL A 148 4.43 -11.55 -6.11
CA VAL A 148 4.31 -12.06 -4.74
C VAL A 148 5.28 -13.22 -4.51
N ASN A 149 5.81 -13.35 -3.29
CA ASN A 149 6.71 -14.45 -2.93
C ASN A 149 5.92 -15.62 -2.27
N ARG A 150 6.58 -16.74 -2.06
CA ARG A 150 6.03 -17.90 -1.35
C ARG A 150 5.53 -17.52 0.05
N ASP A 151 4.37 -18.07 0.41
CA ASP A 151 3.63 -17.85 1.65
C ASP A 151 3.38 -16.38 2.03
N TRP A 152 3.35 -15.47 1.06
CA TRP A 152 3.20 -14.04 1.35
C TRP A 152 1.88 -13.68 2.06
N ILE A 153 0.79 -14.42 1.82
CA ILE A 153 -0.54 -14.02 2.28
C ILE A 153 -0.81 -14.44 3.73
N GLN A 154 -0.28 -15.58 4.18
CA GLN A 154 -0.57 -16.13 5.51
C GLN A 154 -0.11 -15.20 6.65
N PRO A 155 1.11 -14.61 6.62
CA PRO A 155 1.52 -13.64 7.64
C PRO A 155 0.62 -12.41 7.70
N LEU A 156 0.12 -11.91 6.55
CA LEU A 156 -0.83 -10.80 6.49
C LEU A 156 -2.15 -11.17 7.20
N LEU A 157 -2.71 -12.33 6.87
CA LEU A 157 -3.97 -12.80 7.47
C LEU A 157 -3.82 -13.11 8.96
N ARG A 158 -2.72 -13.76 9.34
CA ARG A 158 -2.35 -14.00 10.75
C ARG A 158 -2.31 -12.70 11.53
N ARG A 159 -1.65 -11.67 10.99
CA ARG A 159 -1.54 -10.41 11.69
C ARG A 159 -2.88 -9.69 11.82
N ILE A 160 -3.70 -9.66 10.78
CA ILE A 160 -5.05 -9.08 10.83
C ILE A 160 -5.94 -9.80 11.84
N ARG A 161 -5.79 -11.12 12.00
CA ARG A 161 -6.51 -11.84 13.05
C ARG A 161 -6.11 -11.40 14.45
N GLN A 162 -4.80 -11.34 14.71
CA GLN A 162 -4.26 -10.91 16.00
C GLN A 162 -4.57 -9.44 16.30
N GLN A 163 -4.54 -8.59 15.28
CA GLN A 163 -4.75 -7.15 15.38
C GLN A 163 -5.74 -6.67 14.32
N PRO A 164 -7.05 -6.74 14.57
CA PRO A 164 -8.04 -6.47 13.53
C PRO A 164 -8.15 -5.03 13.03
N ARG A 165 -7.43 -4.10 13.67
CA ARG A 165 -7.32 -2.68 13.27
C ARG A 165 -5.98 -2.35 12.62
N VAL A 166 -5.19 -3.37 12.26
CA VAL A 166 -3.93 -3.18 11.53
C VAL A 166 -4.18 -2.90 10.05
N LEU A 167 -3.35 -2.04 9.48
CA LEU A 167 -3.04 -1.99 8.06
C LEU A 167 -1.69 -2.71 7.92
N ALA A 168 -1.74 -3.95 7.44
CA ALA A 168 -0.58 -4.82 7.33
C ALA A 168 0.06 -4.68 5.95
N MET A 169 1.33 -4.32 5.89
CA MET A 169 2.10 -4.21 4.66
C MET A 169 3.11 -5.35 4.57
N PRO A 170 3.29 -5.95 3.39
CA PRO A 170 4.46 -6.81 3.15
C PRO A 170 5.74 -5.98 3.14
N ALA A 171 6.88 -6.62 3.39
CA ALA A 171 8.17 -6.07 2.99
C ALA A 171 8.24 -6.03 1.45
N LEU A 172 8.71 -4.90 0.92
CA LEU A 172 8.84 -4.72 -0.52
C LEU A 172 10.24 -5.07 -1.00
N ASP A 173 10.28 -6.00 -1.94
CA ASP A 173 11.45 -6.32 -2.76
C ASP A 173 11.45 -5.47 -4.03
N VAL A 174 12.59 -5.40 -4.71
CA VAL A 174 12.77 -4.53 -5.88
C VAL A 174 12.76 -5.34 -7.15
N ILE A 175 11.92 -4.93 -8.10
CA ILE A 175 11.95 -5.36 -9.49
C ILE A 175 12.49 -4.17 -10.30
N PRO A 176 13.69 -4.26 -10.90
CA PRO A 176 14.24 -3.16 -11.69
C PRO A 176 13.33 -2.81 -12.89
N PRO A 177 12.96 -1.53 -13.10
CA PRO A 177 12.08 -1.15 -14.20
C PRO A 177 12.68 -1.40 -15.58
N GLU A 178 14.00 -1.44 -15.69
CA GLU A 178 14.75 -1.76 -16.91
C GLU A 178 14.73 -3.25 -17.22
N ASN A 179 14.52 -4.09 -16.21
CA ASN A 179 14.53 -5.53 -16.34
C ASN A 179 13.56 -6.24 -15.39
N PHE A 180 12.31 -6.39 -15.84
CA PHE A 180 11.23 -7.06 -15.10
C PHE A 180 11.46 -8.57 -14.87
N SER A 181 12.55 -9.14 -15.42
CA SER A 181 12.99 -10.51 -15.14
C SER A 181 13.96 -10.63 -13.96
N GLN A 182 14.24 -9.52 -13.27
CA GLN A 182 15.06 -9.54 -12.06
C GLN A 182 14.21 -9.31 -10.81
N TYR A 183 14.61 -9.96 -9.72
CA TYR A 183 14.01 -9.81 -8.40
C TYR A 183 15.14 -9.65 -7.38
N GLN A 184 15.13 -8.54 -6.63
CA GLN A 184 16.17 -8.19 -5.68
C GLN A 184 15.58 -8.00 -4.29
N ALA A 185 16.23 -8.58 -3.29
CA ALA A 185 15.81 -8.42 -1.90
C ALA A 185 15.87 -6.94 -1.47
N GLY A 186 14.78 -6.42 -0.93
CA GLY A 186 14.69 -5.08 -0.36
C GLY A 186 15.33 -4.99 1.03
N SER A 187 16.00 -3.86 1.27
CA SER A 187 16.67 -3.55 2.53
C SER A 187 15.68 -3.31 3.68
N PRO A 188 16.07 -3.55 4.95
CA PRO A 188 15.28 -3.18 6.12
C PRO A 188 14.99 -1.69 6.24
N GLY A 189 13.78 -1.35 6.71
CA GLY A 189 13.37 0.04 6.87
C GLY A 189 11.87 0.22 7.08
N ASN A 190 11.45 1.47 7.24
CA ASN A 190 10.06 1.85 7.42
C ASN A 190 9.68 2.98 6.47
N TRP A 191 8.39 3.12 6.23
CA TRP A 191 7.84 4.23 5.45
C TRP A 191 7.51 5.39 6.37
N ARG A 192 7.83 6.61 5.95
CA ARG A 192 7.43 7.85 6.66
C ARG A 192 7.25 9.02 5.69
N PHE A 193 6.83 10.16 6.21
CA PHE A 193 6.68 11.38 5.43
C PHE A 193 7.63 12.48 5.91
N GLU A 194 8.13 13.26 4.97
CA GLU A 194 8.67 14.59 5.24
C GLU A 194 7.52 15.63 5.31
N TRP A 195 7.80 16.85 5.77
CA TRP A 195 6.81 17.93 5.88
C TRP A 195 6.16 18.35 4.55
N ASN A 196 6.82 18.10 3.41
CA ASN A 196 6.24 18.31 2.08
C ASN A 196 5.29 17.18 1.63
N LEU A 197 5.04 16.19 2.49
CA LEU A 197 4.28 14.97 2.25
C LEU A 197 4.90 14.05 1.21
N ASN A 198 6.21 14.17 0.99
CA ASN A 198 6.96 13.20 0.23
C ASN A 198 7.10 11.91 1.04
N LEU A 199 6.73 10.79 0.44
CA LEU A 199 6.92 9.47 1.03
C LEU A 199 8.39 9.08 0.90
N ILE A 200 9.01 8.66 2.00
CA ILE A 200 10.38 8.18 2.03
C ILE A 200 10.45 6.81 2.71
N TYR A 201 11.40 5.99 2.25
CA TYR A 201 11.78 4.74 2.90
C TYR A 201 13.09 4.98 3.65
N THR A 202 13.09 4.77 4.96
CA THR A 202 14.21 5.09 5.83
C THR A 202 14.62 3.91 6.70
N ASN A 203 15.89 3.86 7.08
CA ASN A 203 16.44 2.92 8.06
C ASN A 203 17.21 3.69 9.14
N PRO A 204 16.52 4.50 9.95
CA PRO A 204 17.15 5.45 10.88
C PRO A 204 17.90 4.74 12.03
N ALA A 205 17.62 3.46 12.27
CA ALA A 205 18.31 2.64 13.25
C ALA A 205 19.53 1.89 12.69
N GLU A 206 19.78 1.98 11.38
CA GLU A 206 20.76 1.16 10.65
C GLU A 206 20.55 -0.34 10.89
N MET A 207 19.31 -0.80 10.77
CA MET A 207 18.97 -2.21 10.84
C MET A 207 19.73 -2.97 9.75
N GLU A 208 20.55 -3.94 10.15
CA GLU A 208 21.32 -4.78 9.24
C GLU A 208 20.46 -5.92 8.65
N SER A 209 19.42 -6.34 9.35
CA SER A 209 18.54 -7.42 8.94
C SER A 209 17.14 -7.28 9.55
N TRP A 210 16.18 -7.95 8.92
CA TRP A 210 14.83 -8.08 9.45
C TRP A 210 14.76 -9.24 10.44
N THR A 211 13.97 -9.08 11.51
CA THR A 211 13.47 -10.22 12.30
C THR A 211 12.13 -10.70 11.71
N ALA A 212 11.61 -11.84 12.17
CA ALA A 212 10.28 -12.28 11.76
C ALA A 212 9.16 -11.40 12.34
N ASP A 213 9.45 -10.60 13.36
CA ASP A 213 8.42 -9.84 14.08
C ASP A 213 7.84 -8.69 13.24
N PRO A 214 6.53 -8.40 13.38
CA PRO A 214 5.93 -7.20 12.80
C PRO A 214 6.62 -5.92 13.26
N MET A 215 6.91 -5.01 12.33
CA MET A 215 7.54 -3.73 12.63
C MET A 215 6.57 -2.57 12.42
N PRO A 216 6.38 -1.69 13.44
CA PRO A 216 5.61 -0.46 13.26
C PRO A 216 6.23 0.44 12.19
N SER A 217 5.40 0.94 11.28
CA SER A 217 5.81 1.88 10.23
C SER A 217 5.05 3.20 10.37
N PRO A 218 5.71 4.36 10.49
CA PRO A 218 5.03 5.64 10.68
C PRO A 218 3.99 5.94 9.59
N ALA A 219 4.28 5.57 8.35
CA ALA A 219 3.39 5.72 7.22
C ALA A 219 3.08 4.40 6.52
N THR A 220 2.07 4.45 5.65
CA THR A 220 1.88 3.48 4.56
C THR A 220 2.31 4.08 3.23
N SER A 221 2.89 3.27 2.34
CA SER A 221 3.11 3.66 0.94
C SER A 221 1.80 3.74 0.14
N GLY A 222 0.75 3.04 0.60
CA GLY A 222 -0.62 3.09 0.09
C GLY A 222 -0.90 2.34 -1.23
N GLY A 223 0.12 1.76 -1.86
CA GLY A 223 -0.04 0.90 -3.03
C GLY A 223 -0.32 -0.56 -2.68
N ILE A 224 0.40 -1.09 -1.68
CA ILE A 224 0.42 -2.51 -1.34
C ILE A 224 0.17 -2.71 0.15
N PHE A 225 -0.99 -3.24 0.52
CA PHE A 225 -1.35 -3.53 1.91
C PHE A 225 -2.58 -4.42 2.03
N ALA A 226 -2.74 -5.06 3.20
CA ALA A 226 -3.91 -5.80 3.61
C ALA A 226 -4.63 -5.09 4.78
N ILE A 227 -5.96 -5.07 4.74
CA ILE A 227 -6.78 -4.47 5.80
C ILE A 227 -8.10 -5.21 5.98
N ARG A 228 -8.61 -5.29 7.22
CA ARG A 228 -9.94 -5.84 7.49
C ARG A 228 -11.02 -4.94 6.87
N LYS A 229 -11.92 -5.51 6.07
CA LYS A 229 -12.93 -4.78 5.28
C LYS A 229 -13.86 -3.93 6.15
N ASP A 230 -14.27 -4.45 7.31
CA ASP A 230 -15.13 -3.73 8.26
C ASP A 230 -14.40 -2.61 9.00
N TRP A 231 -13.10 -2.77 9.27
CA TRP A 231 -12.26 -1.72 9.82
C TRP A 231 -12.07 -0.59 8.82
N TRP A 232 -11.74 -0.92 7.57
CA TRP A 232 -11.62 0.06 6.50
C TRP A 232 -12.93 0.83 6.26
N ARG A 233 -14.07 0.14 6.36
CA ARG A 233 -15.40 0.77 6.34
C ARG A 233 -15.65 1.69 7.54
N LYS A 234 -15.21 1.32 8.74
CA LYS A 234 -15.32 2.17 9.94
C LYS A 234 -14.52 3.47 9.81
N LEU A 235 -13.39 3.41 9.11
CA LEU A 235 -12.59 4.59 8.73
C LEU A 235 -13.18 5.39 7.54
N SER A 236 -14.35 4.98 7.04
CA SER A 236 -15.01 5.57 5.87
C SER A 236 -14.14 5.56 4.59
N PHE A 237 -13.31 4.53 4.42
CA PHE A 237 -12.40 4.38 3.28
C PHE A 237 -11.50 5.62 3.10
N TYR A 238 -11.29 6.09 1.88
CA TYR A 238 -10.64 7.37 1.60
C TYR A 238 -11.64 8.53 1.60
N ASP A 239 -11.15 9.76 1.77
CA ASP A 239 -11.93 10.99 1.55
C ASP A 239 -12.45 11.06 0.09
N PRO A 240 -13.78 11.02 -0.16
CA PRO A 240 -14.34 11.10 -1.52
C PRO A 240 -14.11 12.47 -2.18
N GLY A 241 -13.66 13.48 -1.43
CA GLY A 241 -13.25 14.76 -1.98
C GLY A 241 -11.83 14.76 -2.59
N MET A 242 -11.03 13.74 -2.32
CA MET A 242 -9.74 13.52 -2.98
C MET A 242 -9.95 12.87 -4.33
N LYS A 243 -9.30 13.42 -5.37
CA LYS A 243 -9.48 12.97 -6.76
C LYS A 243 -8.14 12.69 -7.41
N GLY A 244 -8.14 11.85 -8.46
CA GLY A 244 -6.91 11.58 -9.20
C GLY A 244 -5.94 10.72 -8.38
N TRP A 245 -4.73 11.23 -8.17
CA TRP A 245 -3.62 10.58 -7.50
C TRP A 245 -3.03 11.48 -6.41
N GLY A 246 -2.43 10.89 -5.37
CA GLY A 246 -1.67 11.59 -4.34
C GLY A 246 -2.51 12.05 -3.13
N GLY A 247 -1.96 11.87 -1.93
CA GLY A 247 -2.56 12.26 -0.65
C GLY A 247 -3.38 11.18 0.04
N ASP A 248 -3.85 10.18 -0.70
CA ASP A 248 -4.64 9.05 -0.18
C ASP A 248 -3.88 8.22 0.84
N HIS A 249 -2.62 7.90 0.56
CA HIS A 249 -1.75 7.15 1.46
C HIS A 249 -1.40 7.92 2.75
N VAL A 250 -1.26 9.25 2.65
CA VAL A 250 -1.08 10.13 3.82
C VAL A 250 -2.35 10.16 4.67
N GLU A 251 -3.52 10.27 4.03
CA GLU A 251 -4.81 10.29 4.72
C GLU A 251 -5.13 8.95 5.38
N ALA A 252 -4.85 7.83 4.71
CA ALA A 252 -4.93 6.50 5.32
C ALA A 252 -3.99 6.38 6.52
N THR A 253 -2.78 6.94 6.43
CA THR A 253 -1.83 6.96 7.55
C THR A 253 -2.43 7.65 8.76
N MET A 254 -2.94 8.87 8.57
CA MET A 254 -3.55 9.66 9.64
C MET A 254 -4.77 8.96 10.23
N LYS A 255 -5.65 8.40 9.39
CA LYS A 255 -6.83 7.64 9.84
C LYS A 255 -6.46 6.42 10.68
N VAL A 256 -5.54 5.59 10.20
CA VAL A 256 -5.23 4.32 10.88
C VAL A 256 -4.55 4.60 12.21
N TRP A 257 -3.46 5.37 12.23
CA TRP A 257 -2.73 5.62 13.48
C TRP A 257 -3.55 6.38 14.50
N ARG A 258 -4.19 7.47 14.08
CA ARG A 258 -4.81 8.38 15.04
C ARG A 258 -6.18 7.92 15.49
N CYS A 259 -6.85 7.03 14.76
CA CYS A 259 -8.16 6.51 15.14
C CYS A 259 -8.11 5.12 15.79
N GLY A 260 -6.95 4.72 16.34
CA GLY A 260 -6.79 3.53 17.18
C GLY A 260 -6.50 2.23 16.41
N GLY A 261 -5.85 2.35 15.25
CA GLY A 261 -5.26 1.24 14.50
C GLY A 261 -3.73 1.33 14.49
N ARG A 262 -3.10 0.46 13.69
CA ARG A 262 -1.64 0.37 13.55
C ARG A 262 -1.26 0.17 12.09
N ILE A 263 -0.09 0.65 11.71
CA ILE A 263 0.51 0.37 10.41
C ILE A 263 1.80 -0.40 10.63
N GLU A 264 1.91 -1.57 10.00
CA GLU A 264 3.02 -2.47 10.27
C GLU A 264 3.54 -3.10 8.98
N VAL A 265 4.86 -3.19 8.85
CA VAL A 265 5.54 -3.99 7.84
C VAL A 265 5.77 -5.38 8.41
N LEU A 266 5.43 -6.41 7.65
CA LEU A 266 5.56 -7.82 8.04
C LEU A 266 6.70 -8.46 7.24
N PRO A 267 7.87 -8.70 7.84
CA PRO A 267 9.04 -9.19 7.11
C PRO A 267 8.87 -10.59 6.49
N CYS A 268 7.96 -11.40 7.05
CA CYS A 268 7.61 -12.72 6.54
C CYS A 268 6.71 -12.70 5.31
N SER A 269 6.06 -11.56 5.01
CA SER A 269 5.30 -11.36 3.78
C SER A 269 6.13 -10.51 2.82
N ARG A 270 6.54 -11.06 1.68
CA ARG A 270 7.41 -10.36 0.73
C ARG A 270 6.77 -10.24 -0.64
N ILE A 271 6.86 -9.06 -1.24
CA ILE A 271 6.34 -8.77 -2.59
C ILE A 271 7.36 -7.91 -3.33
N GLY A 272 7.77 -8.35 -4.51
CA GLY A 272 8.56 -7.55 -5.44
C GLY A 272 7.69 -6.49 -6.08
N HIS A 273 8.15 -5.25 -6.09
CA HIS A 273 7.48 -4.12 -6.72
C HIS A 273 8.43 -3.43 -7.71
N MET A 274 7.89 -3.06 -8.86
CA MET A 274 8.62 -2.27 -9.85
C MET A 274 8.40 -0.78 -9.59
N PHE A 275 9.38 -0.15 -8.94
CA PHE A 275 9.39 1.30 -8.72
C PHE A 275 9.71 2.01 -10.04
N ARG A 276 8.87 2.99 -10.42
CA ARG A 276 9.08 3.83 -11.59
C ARG A 276 9.51 5.22 -11.21
N ASP A 277 10.38 5.81 -12.01
CA ASP A 277 10.56 7.24 -11.98
C ASP A 277 9.27 7.96 -12.36
N PRO A 278 9.00 9.16 -11.80
CA PRO A 278 7.78 9.90 -12.09
C PRO A 278 7.53 10.17 -13.58
N VAL A 279 8.59 10.24 -14.38
CA VAL A 279 8.52 10.48 -15.84
C VAL A 279 8.09 9.24 -16.63
N ASP A 280 8.29 8.04 -16.08
CA ASP A 280 7.98 6.77 -16.74
C ASP A 280 6.59 6.22 -16.38
N ARG A 281 5.79 7.01 -15.66
CA ARG A 281 4.40 6.65 -15.34
C ARG A 281 3.57 6.63 -16.62
N PRO A 282 2.72 5.62 -16.84
CA PRO A 282 1.91 5.52 -18.06
C PRO A 282 0.68 6.45 -18.07
N TYR A 283 0.68 7.47 -17.20
CA TYR A 283 -0.40 8.44 -17.05
C TYR A 283 0.13 9.77 -16.49
N ASN A 284 -0.53 10.86 -16.88
CA ASN A 284 -0.22 12.20 -16.41
C ASN A 284 -0.77 12.44 -15.00
N VAL A 285 0.02 13.11 -14.15
CA VAL A 285 -0.41 13.55 -12.82
C VAL A 285 -0.77 15.04 -12.86
N ASN A 286 -2.01 15.37 -12.49
CA ASN A 286 -2.44 16.76 -12.34
C ASN A 286 -1.90 17.33 -11.03
N VAL A 287 -0.80 18.08 -11.10
CA VAL A 287 -0.11 18.66 -9.93
C VAL A 287 -1.05 19.52 -9.07
N LYS A 288 -1.90 20.35 -9.68
CA LYS A 288 -2.87 21.18 -8.94
C LYS A 288 -3.87 20.32 -8.16
N GLN A 289 -4.29 19.19 -8.72
CA GLN A 289 -5.15 18.24 -8.03
C GLN A 289 -4.43 17.54 -6.86
N VAL A 290 -3.15 17.19 -7.01
CA VAL A 290 -2.33 16.64 -5.92
C VAL A 290 -2.23 17.65 -4.77
N ILE A 291 -1.89 18.90 -5.07
CA ILE A 291 -1.80 19.98 -4.07
C ILE A 291 -3.15 20.16 -3.37
N ARG A 292 -4.27 20.07 -4.09
CA ARG A 292 -5.61 20.13 -3.49
C ARG A 292 -5.85 18.96 -2.53
N ASN A 293 -5.46 17.74 -2.91
CA ASN A 293 -5.61 16.57 -2.03
C ASN A 293 -4.77 16.73 -0.76
N TYR A 294 -3.53 17.22 -0.89
CA TYR A 294 -2.66 17.54 0.24
C TYR A 294 -3.24 18.62 1.15
N ALA A 295 -3.77 19.72 0.58
CA ALA A 295 -4.43 20.76 1.36
C ALA A 295 -5.65 20.21 2.12
N ARG A 296 -6.50 19.39 1.48
CA ARG A 296 -7.63 18.72 2.15
C ARG A 296 -7.19 17.83 3.30
N MET A 297 -6.14 17.03 3.07
CA MET A 297 -5.57 16.15 4.08
C MET A 297 -5.02 16.98 5.26
N ALA A 298 -4.17 17.97 4.98
CA ALA A 298 -3.56 18.81 6.01
C ALA A 298 -4.62 19.61 6.79
N GLY A 299 -5.60 20.22 6.11
CA GLY A 299 -6.71 20.92 6.76
C GLY A 299 -7.62 20.04 7.62
N THR A 300 -7.61 18.73 7.39
CA THR A 300 -8.38 17.76 8.20
C THR A 300 -7.56 17.20 9.35
N TRP A 301 -6.27 16.98 9.15
CA TRP A 301 -5.44 16.18 10.05
C TRP A 301 -4.34 16.99 10.73
N PHE A 302 -3.76 18.03 10.15
CA PHE A 302 -2.51 18.59 10.69
C PHE A 302 -2.68 19.49 11.91
N ASP A 303 -3.91 19.81 12.31
CA ASP A 303 -4.19 20.62 13.50
C ASP A 303 -3.36 21.93 13.49
N GLU A 304 -2.68 22.29 14.58
CA GLU A 304 -1.80 23.46 14.63
C GLU A 304 -0.51 23.32 13.79
N TYR A 305 -0.14 22.10 13.37
CA TYR A 305 1.06 21.82 12.58
C TYR A 305 0.86 22.04 11.07
N ILE A 306 -0.32 22.49 10.65
CA ILE A 306 -0.59 22.82 9.25
C ILE A 306 0.34 23.94 8.74
N GLU A 307 0.79 24.82 9.63
CA GLU A 307 1.72 25.90 9.29
C GLU A 307 3.10 25.37 8.89
N ASP A 308 3.56 24.26 9.47
CA ASP A 308 4.83 23.62 9.10
C ASP A 308 4.75 23.00 7.70
N PHE A 309 3.61 22.39 7.35
CA PHE A 309 3.32 21.95 5.97
C PHE A 309 3.31 23.13 4.99
N TYR A 310 2.70 24.25 5.36
CA TYR A 310 2.66 25.41 4.47
C TYR A 310 4.01 26.11 4.27
N LYS A 311 4.97 25.97 5.19
CA LYS A 311 6.35 26.46 4.97
C LYS A 311 6.97 25.82 3.71
N VAL A 312 6.72 24.54 3.50
CA VAL A 312 7.31 23.76 2.38
C VAL A 312 6.36 23.56 1.20
N LYS A 313 5.07 23.82 1.38
CA LYS A 313 4.04 23.78 0.34
C LYS A 313 3.17 25.04 0.39
N PRO A 314 3.74 26.24 0.12
CA PRO A 314 3.00 27.50 0.21
C PRO A 314 1.80 27.55 -0.75
N ASP A 315 1.91 26.96 -1.95
CA ASP A 315 0.82 26.87 -2.94
C ASP A 315 -0.46 26.20 -2.40
N ALA A 316 -0.33 25.38 -1.36
CA ALA A 316 -1.47 24.74 -0.72
C ALA A 316 -2.31 25.70 0.13
N ARG A 317 -1.79 26.89 0.51
CA ARG A 317 -2.58 27.91 1.23
C ARG A 317 -3.65 28.53 0.35
N GLU A 318 -3.34 28.74 -0.91
CA GLU A 318 -4.21 29.44 -1.86
C GLU A 318 -5.22 28.51 -2.53
N ILE A 319 -5.00 27.19 -2.44
CA ILE A 319 -5.90 26.23 -3.06
C ILE A 319 -7.15 26.03 -2.21
N SER A 320 -8.32 26.19 -2.82
CA SER A 320 -9.57 25.81 -2.15
C SER A 320 -9.54 24.32 -1.86
N MET A 321 -9.67 23.94 -0.59
CA MET A 321 -9.84 22.55 -0.15
C MET A 321 -11.22 22.01 -0.56
N GLY A 322 -12.22 22.88 -0.77
CA GLY A 322 -13.63 22.49 -0.81
C GLY A 322 -14.16 22.10 0.59
N ASN A 323 -15.32 21.46 0.65
CA ASN A 323 -15.94 21.07 1.91
C ASN A 323 -15.21 19.86 2.56
N ILE A 324 -14.74 20.03 3.80
CA ILE A 324 -14.10 18.97 4.62
C ILE A 324 -14.92 18.63 5.89
N THR A 325 -16.11 19.20 6.07
CA THR A 325 -16.96 19.03 7.27
C THR A 325 -17.21 17.56 7.61
N LYS A 326 -17.44 16.70 6.61
CA LYS A 326 -17.63 15.26 6.84
C LYS A 326 -16.38 14.58 7.38
N GLN A 327 -15.19 14.99 6.94
CA GLN A 327 -13.94 14.42 7.42
C GLN A 327 -13.63 14.87 8.85
N LEU A 328 -13.87 16.14 9.16
CA LEU A 328 -13.77 16.66 10.53
C LEU A 328 -14.75 15.95 11.48
N ALA A 329 -16.01 15.80 11.09
CA ALA A 329 -17.02 15.10 11.88
C ALA A 329 -16.67 13.61 12.09
N LEU A 330 -16.10 12.94 11.09
CA LEU A 330 -15.62 11.57 11.23
C LEU A 330 -14.49 11.47 12.27
N ARG A 331 -13.52 12.40 12.22
CA ARG A 331 -12.41 12.49 13.17
C ARG A 331 -12.89 12.63 14.61
N GLU A 332 -13.87 13.52 14.82
CA GLU A 332 -14.51 13.72 16.14
C GLU A 332 -15.29 12.48 16.58
N HIS A 333 -16.10 11.90 15.70
CA HIS A 333 -16.91 10.73 16.00
C HIS A 333 -16.07 9.52 16.42
N LEU A 334 -14.96 9.29 15.72
CA LEU A 334 -14.02 8.20 16.01
C LEU A 334 -13.09 8.51 17.20
N LYS A 335 -13.15 9.72 17.76
CA LYS A 335 -12.28 10.21 18.85
C LYS A 335 -10.80 10.05 18.51
N CYS A 336 -10.43 10.41 17.29
CA CYS A 336 -9.06 10.28 16.84
C CYS A 336 -8.15 11.23 17.62
N LYS A 337 -6.90 10.80 17.84
CA LYS A 337 -5.83 11.60 18.44
C LYS A 337 -5.48 12.80 17.57
N ASP A 338 -4.82 13.81 18.14
CA ASP A 338 -4.32 14.98 17.43
C ASP A 338 -3.00 14.69 16.68
N MET A 339 -2.53 15.66 15.88
CA MET A 339 -1.28 15.55 15.14
C MET A 339 -0.06 15.53 16.08
N LYS A 340 -0.14 16.26 17.20
CA LYS A 340 0.88 16.24 18.25
C LYS A 340 1.15 14.82 18.74
N TRP A 341 0.09 14.06 19.06
CA TRP A 341 0.22 12.67 19.48
C TRP A 341 0.90 11.81 18.41
N TYR A 342 0.54 11.97 17.12
CA TYR A 342 1.18 11.21 16.04
C TYR A 342 2.69 11.50 15.97
N LEU A 343 3.08 12.77 16.05
CA LEU A 343 4.49 13.17 16.02
C LEU A 343 5.27 12.68 17.24
N GLU A 344 4.68 12.74 18.44
CA GLU A 344 5.34 12.33 19.68
C GLU A 344 5.40 10.80 19.86
N ASN A 345 4.51 10.04 19.22
CA ASN A 345 4.35 8.60 19.49
C ASN A 345 4.62 7.70 18.28
N VAL A 346 4.53 8.23 17.06
CA VAL A 346 4.61 7.44 15.82
C VAL A 346 5.76 7.93 14.94
N ASP A 347 5.72 9.17 14.45
CA ASP A 347 6.72 9.72 13.52
C ASP A 347 7.63 10.74 14.20
N LYS A 348 8.45 10.23 15.11
CA LYS A 348 9.36 11.06 15.93
C LYS A 348 10.49 11.69 15.10
N GLU A 349 10.81 11.13 13.94
CA GLU A 349 11.70 11.77 12.96
C GLU A 349 11.03 12.99 12.34
N MET A 350 9.77 12.90 11.87
CA MET A 350 9.05 14.06 11.34
C MET A 350 8.91 15.17 12.40
N LEU A 351 8.78 14.82 13.68
CA LEU A 351 8.83 15.78 14.79
C LEU A 351 10.19 16.47 14.87
N TRP A 352 11.29 15.70 14.83
CA TRP A 352 12.65 16.24 14.84
C TRP A 352 12.94 17.14 13.64
N GLU A 353 12.41 16.79 12.46
CA GLU A 353 12.57 17.58 11.23
C GLU A 353 11.94 18.96 11.31
N LYS A 354 10.92 19.16 12.17
CA LYS A 354 10.18 20.42 12.27
C LYS A 354 11.11 21.63 12.50
N ASP A 355 12.14 21.45 13.30
CA ASP A 355 13.12 22.48 13.65
C ASP A 355 14.29 22.56 12.65
N HIS A 356 14.27 21.72 11.61
CA HIS A 356 15.30 21.54 10.60
C HIS A 356 14.77 21.69 9.16
N ILE A 357 13.51 22.11 9.02
CA ILE A 357 12.87 22.31 7.71
C ILE A 357 13.66 23.35 6.92
N CYS A 358 13.99 23.01 5.68
CA CYS A 358 14.53 23.92 4.68
C CYS A 358 13.76 23.78 3.35
N ILE A 359 13.87 24.77 2.48
CA ILE A 359 13.27 24.79 1.15
C ILE A 359 14.39 24.59 0.10
N PRO A 360 14.34 23.53 -0.73
CA PRO A 360 15.31 23.32 -1.80
C PRO A 360 15.28 24.44 -2.83
N GLY A 361 16.47 24.96 -3.17
CA GLY A 361 16.64 25.92 -4.26
C GLY A 361 15.95 27.27 -4.03
N CYS A 362 15.57 27.61 -2.79
CA CYS A 362 15.09 28.96 -2.49
C CYS A 362 16.21 30.00 -2.55
N ARG A 363 15.81 31.28 -2.62
CA ARG A 363 16.71 32.42 -2.46
C ARG A 363 16.70 32.84 -1.00
N ASP A 364 17.84 33.29 -0.48
CA ASP A 364 17.95 33.86 0.86
C ASP A 364 16.96 35.02 1.01
N THR A 365 15.86 34.74 1.68
CA THR A 365 14.78 35.67 1.96
C THR A 365 14.53 35.64 3.46
N PRO A 366 14.32 36.78 4.13
CA PRO A 366 14.12 36.80 5.58
C PRO A 366 12.97 35.88 6.00
N GLY A 367 13.25 34.91 6.87
CA GLY A 367 12.27 33.93 7.36
C GLY A 367 12.15 32.64 6.55
N VAL A 368 12.95 32.46 5.49
CA VAL A 368 13.02 31.22 4.70
C VAL A 368 14.41 30.59 4.88
N ALA A 369 14.47 29.34 5.34
CA ALA A 369 15.70 28.56 5.41
C ALA A 369 15.89 27.79 4.09
N CYS A 370 17.02 27.97 3.40
CA CYS A 370 17.33 27.28 2.16
C CYS A 370 18.17 26.03 2.38
N CYS A 371 17.85 24.95 1.65
CA CYS A 371 18.64 23.72 1.75
C CYS A 371 19.93 23.86 0.94
N GLU A 372 21.09 23.64 1.57
CA GLU A 372 22.39 23.72 0.90
C GLU A 372 22.72 22.43 0.12
N ASN A 373 22.41 21.26 0.68
CA ASN A 373 22.82 19.95 0.14
C ASN A 373 21.68 18.93 0.03
N ALA A 374 20.42 19.38 0.01
CA ALA A 374 19.28 18.48 -0.06
C ALA A 374 19.17 17.79 -1.43
N ALA A 375 18.71 16.53 -1.43
CA ALA A 375 18.22 15.89 -2.64
C ALA A 375 17.11 16.74 -3.27
N ILE A 376 16.89 16.62 -4.59
CA ILE A 376 16.08 17.49 -5.47
C ILE A 376 14.62 17.75 -4.98
N ARG A 377 14.15 17.05 -3.94
CA ARG A 377 12.81 17.22 -3.35
C ARG A 377 12.77 17.10 -1.82
N SER A 378 13.91 16.88 -1.15
CA SER A 378 13.92 16.70 0.30
C SER A 378 13.75 18.05 1.00
N THR A 379 12.98 18.09 2.08
CA THR A 379 12.81 19.32 2.88
C THR A 379 13.78 19.44 4.05
N ILE A 380 14.83 18.63 4.03
CA ILE A 380 15.91 18.61 5.02
C ILE A 380 17.27 18.49 4.32
N ASP A 381 18.29 19.02 4.96
CA ASP A 381 19.69 18.92 4.53
C ASP A 381 20.47 17.83 5.28
N ARG A 382 19.89 17.32 6.38
CA ARG A 382 20.42 16.21 7.19
C ARG A 382 19.30 15.37 7.79
N ILE A 383 19.55 14.06 7.89
CA ILE A 383 18.67 13.12 8.58
C ILE A 383 18.96 13.09 10.09
N MET A 384 17.99 12.60 10.87
CA MET A 384 18.18 12.40 12.31
C MET A 384 19.35 11.43 12.56
N PRO A 385 20.35 11.81 13.38
CA PRO A 385 21.46 10.92 13.68
C PRO A 385 21.02 9.64 14.40
N VAL A 386 21.63 8.51 14.06
CA VAL A 386 21.32 7.19 14.64
C VAL A 386 21.43 7.19 16.18
N ALA A 387 22.39 7.95 16.72
CA ALA A 387 22.59 8.10 18.16
C ALA A 387 21.41 8.83 18.86
N GLU A 388 20.71 9.72 18.15
CA GLU A 388 19.50 10.39 18.63
C GLU A 388 18.25 9.52 18.42
N TYR A 389 18.20 8.74 17.34
CA TYR A 389 17.06 7.88 17.03
C TYR A 389 16.95 6.65 17.95
N ARG A 390 18.07 5.96 18.23
CA ARG A 390 18.08 4.68 18.98
C ARG A 390 17.41 4.74 20.36
N PRO A 391 17.64 5.76 21.22
CA PRO A 391 16.96 5.87 22.51
C PRO A 391 15.44 5.99 22.35
N ILE A 392 15.02 6.73 21.34
CA ILE A 392 13.64 7.11 21.07
C ILE A 392 12.82 5.96 20.47
N ALA A 393 13.46 5.10 19.68
CA ALA A 393 12.85 3.92 19.05
C ALA A 393 12.43 2.85 20.08
N LYS A 394 13.19 2.69 21.17
CA LYS A 394 12.89 1.71 22.24
C LYS A 394 11.62 2.05 23.03
N GLU A 395 11.20 3.31 23.01
CA GLU A 395 10.01 3.79 23.70
C GLU A 395 8.73 3.65 22.86
N ILE A 396 8.81 3.18 21.61
CA ILE A 396 7.63 2.92 20.77
C ILE A 396 6.96 1.61 21.22
N HIS A 397 6.68 1.48 22.52
CA HIS A 397 5.73 0.53 23.07
C HIS A 397 4.34 1.16 23.04
N LEU A 398 3.77 1.18 21.84
CA LEU A 398 2.42 1.69 21.61
C LEU A 398 1.40 0.69 22.21
N GLU A 399 1.08 0.81 23.49
CA GLU A 399 -0.20 0.32 24.04
C GLU A 399 -1.31 1.22 23.44
N LEU A 400 -2.00 0.71 22.43
CA LEU A 400 -3.09 1.40 21.72
C LEU A 400 -4.46 0.84 22.09
#